data_AF-H8G3I4-F1
#
_entry.id   AF-H8G3I4-F1
#
_cell.length_a   1.000
_cell.length_b   1.000
_cell.length_c   1.000
_cell.angle_alpha   90.00
_cell.angle_beta   90.00
_cell.angle_gamma   90.00
#
_symmetry.space_group_name_H-M   'P 1'
#
loop_
_entity.id
_entity.type
_entity.pdbx_description
1 polymer ?
#
loop_
_entity_poly.entity_id
_entity_poly.type
_entity_poly.pdbx_seq_one_letter_code
_entity_poly.pdbx_strand_id
1 'polypeptide(L)'
;SRLLATVAPDAAAAYAEMELASMAVVALALPPGTELPPSSGVLIGERERRSDGRPFTAKAFTFSARKWAHHGEPGQPVFVRGSVGRFGDTGTLQVSDDELLARVRSDLAELTGVTADPVDSYVQRWGGGLPQYGVGHLDRVARIEKAVAELDGLAVAGAALRGVGVPACVATGTAAARRVVGR
;
A
#
# COMPACT_ATOMS: atom_id res chain seq x y z
N SER A 1 -16.98 11.30 3.72
CA SER A 1 -17.53 10.52 2.59
C SER A 1 -18.62 11.33 1.91
N ARG A 2 -18.46 11.70 0.63
CA ARG A 2 -19.47 12.50 -0.09
C ARG A 2 -20.81 11.78 -0.21
N LEU A 3 -20.79 10.44 -0.26
CA LEU A 3 -22.01 9.61 -0.34
C LEU A 3 -22.89 9.70 0.91
N LEU A 4 -22.30 10.02 2.07
CA LEU A 4 -23.02 10.09 3.34
C LEU A 4 -23.49 11.52 3.67
N ALA A 5 -23.18 12.51 2.84
CA ALA A 5 -23.34 13.93 3.21
C ALA A 5 -24.79 14.31 3.56
N THR A 6 -25.77 13.68 2.92
CA THR A 6 -27.20 13.98 3.14
C THR A 6 -27.85 13.10 4.20
N VAL A 7 -27.39 11.86 4.36
CA VAL A 7 -28.02 10.85 5.23
C VAL A 7 -27.35 10.72 6.59
N ALA A 8 -26.03 10.93 6.67
CA ALA A 8 -25.21 10.87 7.88
C ALA A 8 -24.11 11.94 7.83
N PRO A 9 -24.46 13.24 7.95
CA PRO A 9 -23.50 14.34 7.80
C PRO A 9 -22.33 14.26 8.78
N ASP A 10 -22.57 13.83 10.02
CA ASP A 10 -21.51 13.66 11.04
C ASP A 10 -20.51 12.56 10.64
N ALA A 11 -21.00 11.44 10.11
CA ALA A 11 -20.14 10.39 9.56
C ALA A 11 -19.37 10.92 8.33
N ALA A 12 -20.04 11.68 7.46
CA ALA A 12 -19.42 12.25 6.28
C ALA A 12 -18.25 13.18 6.64
N ALA A 13 -18.43 14.03 7.64
CA ALA A 13 -17.42 14.95 8.17
C ALA A 13 -16.26 14.19 8.83
N ALA A 14 -16.55 13.23 9.71
CA ALA A 14 -15.52 12.43 10.37
C ALA A 14 -14.66 11.62 9.37
N TYR A 15 -15.25 11.11 8.29
CA TYR A 15 -14.50 10.50 7.19
C TYR A 15 -13.62 11.50 6.42
N ALA A 16 -14.03 12.78 6.33
CA ALA A 16 -13.26 13.79 5.61
C ALA A 16 -12.00 14.23 6.38
N GLU A 17 -11.97 14.02 7.69
CA GLU A 17 -10.79 14.23 8.53
C GLU A 17 -9.71 13.15 8.36
N MET A 18 -10.01 12.05 7.67
CA MET A 18 -9.05 10.96 7.48
C MET A 18 -8.05 11.30 6.39
N GLU A 19 -6.78 11.26 6.75
CA GLU A 19 -5.69 11.45 5.81
C GLU A 19 -5.38 10.14 5.07
N LEU A 20 -5.04 10.27 3.79
CA LEU A 20 -4.73 9.14 2.93
C LEU A 20 -3.33 9.33 2.35
N ALA A 21 -2.50 8.29 2.47
CA ALA A 21 -1.23 8.22 1.77
C ALA A 21 -1.43 7.69 0.35
N SER A 22 -0.64 8.23 -0.57
CA SER A 22 -0.52 7.71 -1.93
C SER A 22 0.70 6.80 -2.03
N MET A 23 0.65 5.83 -2.93
CA MET A 23 1.76 4.90 -3.13
C MET A 23 1.81 4.39 -4.57
N ALA A 24 2.96 3.85 -4.93
CA ALA A 24 3.14 3.07 -6.14
C ALA A 24 3.80 1.73 -5.83
N VAL A 25 3.52 0.76 -6.69
CA VAL A 25 4.21 -0.52 -6.76
C VAL A 25 4.86 -0.62 -8.12
N VAL A 26 6.15 -0.95 -8.13
CA VAL A 26 6.89 -1.30 -9.33
C VAL A 26 7.17 -2.80 -9.26
N ALA A 27 6.56 -3.57 -10.16
CA ALA A 27 6.83 -4.98 -10.32
C ALA A 27 7.92 -5.18 -11.39
N LEU A 28 8.89 -6.05 -11.09
CA LEU A 28 10.00 -6.41 -11.96
C LEU A 28 9.98 -7.92 -12.17
N ALA A 29 9.98 -8.36 -13.42
CA ALA A 29 10.28 -9.73 -13.81
C ALA A 29 11.75 -9.79 -14.23
N LEU A 30 12.62 -10.34 -13.39
CA LEU A 30 14.04 -10.49 -13.71
C LEU A 30 14.28 -11.79 -14.49
N PRO A 31 15.37 -11.89 -15.27
CA PRO A 31 15.69 -13.11 -16.01
C PRO A 31 15.75 -14.35 -15.11
N PRO A 32 15.37 -15.55 -15.61
CA PRO A 32 15.53 -16.78 -14.88
C PRO A 32 16.96 -16.97 -14.37
N GLY A 33 17.10 -17.48 -13.15
CA GLY A 33 18.42 -17.68 -12.52
C GLY A 33 19.02 -16.43 -11.88
N THR A 34 18.35 -15.28 -11.92
CA THR A 34 18.80 -14.08 -11.17
C THR A 34 18.86 -14.39 -9.68
N GLU A 35 20.04 -14.28 -9.08
CA GLU A 35 20.23 -14.47 -7.65
C GLU A 35 19.70 -13.28 -6.86
N LEU A 36 18.85 -13.55 -5.87
CA LEU A 36 18.39 -12.55 -4.90
C LEU A 36 19.03 -12.80 -3.53
N PRO A 37 19.16 -11.77 -2.67
CA PRO A 37 19.56 -11.97 -1.29
C PRO A 37 18.70 -13.04 -0.56
N PRO A 38 19.25 -13.75 0.45
CA PRO A 38 18.55 -14.82 1.16
C PRO A 38 17.58 -14.25 2.21
N SER A 39 16.67 -13.35 1.80
CA SER A 39 15.63 -12.76 2.64
C SER A 39 14.31 -12.68 1.85
N SER A 40 13.22 -12.31 2.53
CA SER A 40 11.94 -12.05 1.85
C SER A 40 11.88 -10.66 1.19
N GLY A 41 12.88 -9.82 1.40
CA GLY A 41 12.90 -8.43 0.97
C GLY A 41 13.74 -7.53 1.87
N VAL A 42 13.61 -6.22 1.66
CA VAL A 42 14.24 -5.17 2.48
C VAL A 42 13.23 -4.06 2.79
N LEU A 43 13.37 -3.44 3.96
CA LEU A 43 12.68 -2.22 4.34
C LEU A 43 13.71 -1.10 4.46
N ILE A 44 13.37 0.10 3.98
CA ILE A 44 14.28 1.23 3.92
C ILE A 44 13.77 2.31 4.85
N GLY A 45 14.55 2.59 5.91
CA GLY A 45 14.25 3.65 6.85
C GLY A 45 14.15 5.01 6.15
N GLU A 46 13.26 5.88 6.61
CA GLU A 46 13.06 7.20 6.00
C GLU A 46 14.33 8.07 5.97
N ARG A 47 15.21 7.88 6.95
CA ARG A 47 16.48 8.61 7.06
C ARG A 47 17.65 7.92 6.36
N GLU A 48 17.45 6.71 5.84
CA GLU A 48 18.47 6.04 5.03
C GLU A 48 18.71 6.83 3.75
N ARG A 49 19.98 6.87 3.34
CA ARG A 49 20.42 7.60 2.16
C ARG A 49 21.24 6.69 1.27
N ARG A 50 21.17 6.99 -0.02
CA ARG A 50 22.09 6.47 -1.01
C ARG A 50 23.49 6.95 -0.71
N SER A 51 24.46 6.28 -1.30
CA SER A 51 25.90 6.61 -1.31
C SER A 51 26.18 8.04 -1.77
N ASP A 52 25.33 8.60 -2.64
CA ASP A 52 25.41 9.99 -3.10
C ASP A 52 24.69 11.01 -2.18
N GLY A 53 24.18 10.57 -1.03
CA GLY A 53 23.49 11.40 -0.05
C GLY A 53 22.02 11.69 -0.36
N ARG A 54 21.48 11.27 -1.52
CA ARG A 54 20.06 11.42 -1.85
C ARG A 54 19.20 10.37 -1.13
N PRO A 55 17.91 10.64 -0.86
CA PRO A 55 17.02 9.62 -0.34
C PRO A 55 16.78 8.50 -1.37
N PHE A 56 16.53 7.29 -0.87
CA PHE A 56 16.00 6.21 -1.71
C PHE A 56 14.58 6.55 -2.17
N THR A 57 14.30 6.28 -3.44
CA THR A 57 12.96 6.37 -4.03
C THR A 57 12.06 5.28 -3.44
N ALA A 58 12.54 4.04 -3.40
CA ALA A 58 11.84 2.94 -2.77
C ALA A 58 11.82 3.09 -1.24
N LYS A 59 10.76 2.57 -0.62
CA LYS A 59 10.67 2.34 0.84
C LYS A 59 10.79 0.88 1.24
N ALA A 60 10.65 -0.02 0.27
CA ALA A 60 10.82 -1.44 0.47
C ALA A 60 10.99 -2.17 -0.87
N PHE A 61 11.66 -3.32 -0.81
CA PHE A 61 11.56 -4.35 -1.83
C PHE A 61 11.01 -5.64 -1.23
N THR A 62 10.18 -6.35 -1.98
CA THR A 62 9.76 -7.72 -1.67
C THR A 62 10.34 -8.65 -2.73
N PHE A 63 11.01 -9.70 -2.30
CA PHE A 63 11.56 -10.75 -3.16
C PHE A 63 10.53 -11.87 -3.23
N SER A 64 9.55 -11.74 -4.12
CA SER A 64 8.41 -12.65 -4.21
C SER A 64 8.85 -14.10 -4.44
N ALA A 65 9.86 -14.30 -5.30
CA ALA A 65 10.44 -15.62 -5.56
C ALA A 65 11.08 -16.28 -4.32
N ARG A 66 11.53 -15.50 -3.33
CA ARG A 66 12.04 -16.01 -2.04
C ARG A 66 10.93 -16.30 -1.04
N LYS A 67 9.81 -15.59 -1.15
CA LYS A 67 8.69 -15.68 -0.21
C LYS A 67 7.71 -16.80 -0.57
N TRP A 68 7.52 -17.08 -1.85
CA TRP A 68 6.57 -18.07 -2.35
C TRP A 68 7.24 -18.99 -3.38
N ALA A 69 7.30 -20.29 -3.06
CA ALA A 69 8.02 -21.28 -3.86
C ALA A 69 7.56 -21.34 -5.33
N HIS A 70 6.26 -21.18 -5.59
CA HIS A 70 5.68 -21.19 -6.95
C HIS A 70 6.06 -19.95 -7.79
N HIS A 71 6.74 -18.97 -7.21
CA HIS A 71 7.32 -17.82 -7.94
C HIS A 71 8.84 -17.94 -8.14
N GLY A 72 9.45 -19.04 -7.69
CA GLY A 72 10.89 -19.30 -7.79
C GLY A 72 11.22 -20.59 -8.53
N GLU A 73 10.29 -21.10 -9.35
CA GLU A 73 10.51 -22.33 -10.12
C GLU A 73 11.63 -22.14 -11.17
N PRO A 74 12.49 -23.15 -11.41
CA PRO A 74 13.56 -23.06 -12.40
C PRO A 74 13.04 -22.71 -13.80
N GLY A 75 13.74 -21.82 -14.50
CA GLY A 75 13.38 -21.37 -15.84
C GLY A 75 12.28 -20.30 -15.90
N GLN A 76 11.65 -19.96 -14.77
CA GLN A 76 10.69 -18.86 -14.70
C GLN A 76 11.37 -17.53 -14.35
N PRO A 77 10.77 -16.38 -14.74
CA PRO A 77 11.24 -15.08 -14.29
C PRO A 77 11.25 -14.96 -12.75
N VAL A 78 12.24 -14.22 -12.24
CA VAL A 78 12.40 -13.98 -10.81
C VAL A 78 11.70 -12.67 -10.44
N PHE A 79 10.61 -12.75 -9.69
CA PHE A 79 9.78 -11.58 -9.38
C PHE A 79 10.27 -10.78 -8.16
N VAL A 80 10.45 -9.47 -8.37
CA VAL A 80 10.76 -8.48 -7.33
C VAL A 80 9.74 -7.36 -7.37
N ARG A 81 9.35 -6.86 -6.19
CA ARG A 81 8.41 -5.74 -6.07
C ARG A 81 9.05 -4.58 -5.31
N GLY A 82 9.22 -3.43 -5.96
CA GLY A 82 9.50 -2.15 -5.32
C GLY A 82 8.22 -1.50 -4.79
N SER A 83 8.32 -0.87 -3.61
CA SER A 83 7.25 -0.10 -2.99
C SER A 83 7.71 1.35 -2.90
N VAL A 84 6.93 2.29 -3.42
CA VAL A 84 7.27 3.72 -3.49
C VAL A 84 6.14 4.56 -2.90
N GLY A 85 6.48 5.77 -2.42
CA GLY A 85 5.56 6.72 -1.82
C GLY A 85 5.50 6.59 -0.30
N ARG A 86 5.49 7.73 0.39
CA ARG A 86 5.35 7.83 1.84
C ARG A 86 4.23 8.81 2.16
N PHE A 87 3.68 8.73 3.37
CA PHE A 87 2.75 9.74 3.83
C PHE A 87 3.45 11.10 3.85
N GLY A 88 2.81 12.14 3.31
CA GLY A 88 3.40 13.47 3.15
C GLY A 88 4.35 13.64 1.95
N ASP A 89 4.78 12.55 1.29
CA ASP A 89 5.64 12.61 0.10
C ASP A 89 4.82 12.33 -1.17
N THR A 90 4.30 13.40 -1.76
CA THR A 90 3.54 13.33 -3.01
C THR A 90 4.43 13.47 -4.25
N GLY A 91 5.58 14.15 -4.13
CA GLY A 91 6.45 14.49 -5.26
C GLY A 91 7.09 13.27 -5.91
N THR A 92 7.50 12.28 -5.11
CA THR A 92 8.15 11.05 -5.63
C THR A 92 7.27 10.26 -6.60
N LEU A 93 5.94 10.41 -6.52
CA LEU A 93 4.99 9.70 -7.38
C LEU A 93 4.64 10.45 -8.68
N GLN A 94 4.99 11.74 -8.78
CA GLN A 94 4.69 12.62 -9.90
C GLN A 94 5.81 12.62 -10.95
N VAL A 95 6.20 11.43 -11.38
CA VAL A 95 7.18 11.19 -12.46
C VAL A 95 6.63 10.15 -13.44
N SER A 96 7.22 10.07 -14.63
CA SER A 96 6.85 9.05 -15.61
C SER A 96 7.14 7.64 -15.09
N ASP A 97 6.51 6.64 -15.70
CA ASP A 97 6.71 5.23 -15.34
C ASP A 97 8.15 4.80 -15.58
N ASP A 98 8.74 5.21 -16.71
CA ASP A 98 10.12 4.92 -17.07
C ASP A 98 11.11 5.52 -16.05
N GLU A 99 10.86 6.76 -15.61
CA GLU A 99 11.69 7.40 -14.61
C GLU A 99 11.55 6.72 -13.24
N LEU A 100 10.33 6.38 -12.84
CA LEU A 100 10.08 5.66 -11.59
C LEU A 100 10.75 4.28 -11.59
N LEU A 101 10.64 3.56 -12.71
CA LEU A 101 11.26 2.27 -12.94
C LEU A 101 12.78 2.38 -12.84
N ALA A 102 13.40 3.34 -13.54
CA ALA A 102 14.85 3.56 -13.51
C ALA A 102 15.36 3.85 -12.09
N ARG A 103 14.66 4.72 -11.35
CA ARG A 103 14.99 5.05 -9.96
C ARG A 103 14.89 3.81 -9.04
N VAL A 104 13.80 3.06 -9.15
CA VAL A 104 13.58 1.84 -8.34
C VAL A 104 14.62 0.76 -8.67
N ARG A 105 14.96 0.55 -9.94
CA ARG A 105 16.03 -0.39 -10.32
C ARG A 105 17.39 0.04 -9.78
N SER A 106 17.68 1.34 -9.83
CA SER A 106 18.92 1.91 -9.29
C SER A 106 19.01 1.71 -7.77
N ASP A 107 17.91 1.93 -7.04
CA ASP A 107 17.83 1.65 -5.60
C ASP A 107 18.03 0.17 -5.29
N LEU A 108 17.40 -0.74 -6.06
CA LEU A 108 17.56 -2.18 -5.91
C LEU A 108 19.03 -2.59 -6.07
N ALA A 109 19.68 -2.12 -7.13
CA ALA A 109 21.08 -2.42 -7.42
C ALA A 109 21.99 -1.95 -6.28
N GLU A 110 21.79 -0.74 -5.78
CA GLU A 110 22.62 -0.20 -4.70
C GLU A 110 22.44 -0.95 -3.36
N LEU A 111 21.21 -1.35 -3.04
CA LEU A 111 20.90 -2.04 -1.78
C LEU A 111 21.28 -3.52 -1.79
N THR A 112 21.32 -4.16 -2.97
CA THR A 112 21.37 -5.63 -3.07
C THR A 112 22.42 -6.17 -4.03
N GLY A 113 23.00 -5.34 -4.88
CA GLY A 113 23.88 -5.76 -5.98
C GLY A 113 23.14 -6.35 -7.19
N VAL A 114 21.81 -6.46 -7.16
CA VAL A 114 21.02 -7.02 -8.28
C VAL A 114 20.92 -5.98 -9.41
N THR A 115 21.65 -6.23 -10.49
CA THR A 115 21.77 -5.31 -11.64
C THR A 115 21.09 -5.80 -12.92
N ALA A 116 20.53 -7.02 -12.90
CA ALA A 116 19.88 -7.61 -14.07
C ALA A 116 18.81 -6.69 -14.68
N ASP A 117 18.78 -6.65 -16.01
CA ASP A 117 17.72 -5.96 -16.75
C ASP A 117 16.44 -6.80 -16.70
N PRO A 118 15.31 -6.24 -16.23
CA PRO A 118 14.05 -6.96 -16.20
C PRO A 118 13.59 -7.30 -17.62
N VAL A 119 13.07 -8.51 -17.80
CA VAL A 119 12.44 -8.94 -19.04
C VAL A 119 11.05 -8.33 -19.21
N ASP A 120 10.42 -7.91 -18.11
CA ASP A 120 9.16 -7.18 -18.09
C ASP A 120 9.02 -6.36 -16.80
N SER A 121 8.21 -5.32 -16.83
CA SER A 121 7.95 -4.47 -15.67
C SER A 121 6.55 -3.84 -15.70
N TYR A 122 6.01 -3.55 -14.53
CA TYR A 122 4.71 -2.89 -14.41
C TYR A 122 4.69 -1.88 -13.26
N VAL A 123 4.15 -0.69 -13.52
CA VAL A 123 3.98 0.36 -12.53
C VAL A 123 2.50 0.54 -12.24
N GLN A 124 2.12 0.36 -10.98
CA GLN A 124 0.76 0.64 -10.51
C GLN A 124 0.79 1.75 -9.47
N ARG A 125 -0.06 2.76 -9.64
CA ARG A 125 -0.25 3.86 -8.67
C ARG A 125 -1.61 3.76 -7.99
N TRP A 126 -1.64 4.16 -6.72
CA TRP A 126 -2.86 4.34 -5.94
C TRP A 126 -2.78 5.71 -5.24
N GLY A 127 -3.48 6.69 -5.81
CA GLY A 127 -3.69 8.00 -5.16
C GLY A 127 -4.65 7.86 -3.99
N GLY A 128 -4.23 8.27 -2.80
CA GLY A 128 -5.05 8.17 -1.59
C GLY A 128 -5.46 6.73 -1.23
N GLY A 129 -4.64 5.73 -1.59
CA GLY A 129 -5.00 4.31 -1.41
C GLY A 129 -4.85 3.77 0.01
N LEU A 130 -4.16 4.48 0.91
CA LEU A 130 -3.78 3.98 2.23
C LEU A 130 -4.22 4.93 3.36
N PRO A 131 -5.29 4.60 4.10
CA PRO A 131 -5.70 5.36 5.28
C PRO A 131 -4.59 5.47 6.33
N GLN A 132 -4.39 6.67 6.86
CA GLN A 132 -3.44 6.94 7.92
C GLN A 132 -4.15 7.03 9.26
N TYR A 133 -3.76 6.15 10.19
CA TYR A 133 -4.33 6.08 11.53
C TYR A 133 -3.55 7.02 12.45
N GLY A 134 -3.65 8.32 12.20
CA GLY A 134 -3.01 9.35 13.01
C GLY A 134 -3.67 9.52 14.39
N VAL A 135 -3.18 10.49 15.16
CA VAL A 135 -3.76 10.84 16.47
C VAL A 135 -5.26 11.16 16.31
N GLY A 136 -6.08 10.64 17.22
CA GLY A 136 -7.54 10.78 17.20
C GLY A 136 -8.28 9.83 16.25
N HIS A 137 -7.59 8.87 15.60
CA HIS A 137 -8.22 7.94 14.65
C HIS A 137 -9.39 7.16 15.26
N LEU A 138 -9.21 6.62 16.47
CA LEU A 138 -10.26 5.83 17.12
C LEU A 138 -11.51 6.67 17.44
N ASP A 139 -11.34 7.94 17.81
CA ASP A 139 -12.45 8.85 18.07
C ASP A 139 -13.20 9.20 16.78
N ARG A 140 -12.48 9.38 15.66
CA ARG A 140 -13.09 9.55 14.32
C ARG A 140 -13.90 8.32 13.94
N VAL A 141 -13.35 7.12 14.12
CA VAL A 141 -14.04 5.85 13.84
C VAL A 141 -15.30 5.72 14.71
N ALA A 142 -15.21 6.03 16.01
CA ALA A 142 -16.37 5.98 16.90
C ALA A 142 -17.48 6.95 16.48
N ARG A 143 -17.13 8.17 16.05
CA ARG A 143 -18.11 9.14 15.50
C ARG A 143 -18.79 8.60 14.25
N ILE A 144 -18.03 8.01 13.32
CA ILE A 144 -18.57 7.39 12.11
C ILE A 144 -19.54 6.27 12.46
N GLU A 145 -19.10 5.32 13.29
CA GLU A 145 -19.90 4.15 13.66
C GLU A 145 -21.16 4.56 14.41
N LYS A 146 -21.08 5.56 15.31
CA LYS A 146 -22.24 6.10 16.04
C LYS A 146 -23.26 6.73 15.09
N ALA A 147 -22.84 7.64 14.23
CA ALA A 147 -23.75 8.34 13.32
C ALA A 147 -24.40 7.39 12.31
N VAL A 148 -23.67 6.37 11.83
CA VAL A 148 -24.24 5.34 10.96
C VAL A 148 -25.19 4.41 11.72
N ALA A 149 -24.97 4.20 13.01
CA ALA A 149 -25.77 3.27 13.79
C ALA A 149 -27.24 3.70 13.99
N GLU A 150 -27.49 5.01 13.87
CA GLU A 150 -28.82 5.64 13.95
C GLU A 150 -29.67 5.41 12.68
N LEU A 151 -29.08 4.87 11.60
CA LEU A 151 -29.75 4.65 10.32
C LEU A 151 -30.06 3.17 10.10
N ASP A 152 -31.33 2.87 9.83
CA ASP A 152 -31.77 1.53 9.49
C ASP A 152 -31.31 1.13 8.08
N GLY A 153 -30.86 -0.13 7.95
CA GLY A 153 -30.37 -0.68 6.68
C GLY A 153 -28.97 -0.21 6.26
N LEU A 154 -28.28 0.62 7.06
CA LEU A 154 -26.94 1.12 6.75
C LEU A 154 -25.88 0.56 7.71
N ALA A 155 -24.73 0.18 7.15
CA ALA A 155 -23.53 -0.19 7.89
C ALA A 155 -22.28 0.26 7.11
N VAL A 156 -21.16 0.42 7.82
CA VAL A 156 -19.85 0.76 7.24
C VAL A 156 -18.83 -0.35 7.47
N ALA A 157 -17.92 -0.51 6.52
CA ALA A 157 -16.83 -1.47 6.57
C ALA A 157 -15.61 -0.95 5.78
N GLY A 158 -14.45 -1.57 5.99
CA GLY A 158 -13.27 -1.36 5.16
C GLY A 158 -12.06 -0.75 5.88
N ALA A 159 -11.01 -0.53 5.09
CA ALA A 159 -9.65 -0.22 5.55
C ALA A 159 -9.51 1.10 6.31
N ALA A 160 -10.49 1.99 6.24
CA ALA A 160 -10.46 3.27 6.93
C ALA A 160 -10.90 3.17 8.41
N LEU A 161 -11.40 2.01 8.84
CA LEU A 161 -12.00 1.85 10.17
C LEU A 161 -11.01 1.22 11.15
N ARG A 162 -11.16 -0.09 11.41
CA ARG A 162 -10.49 -0.82 12.49
C ARG A 162 -9.33 -1.72 12.02
N GLY A 163 -8.68 -1.35 10.92
CA GLY A 163 -7.51 -2.04 10.41
C GLY A 163 -7.38 -1.93 8.88
N VAL A 164 -6.18 -1.61 8.41
CA VAL A 164 -5.89 -1.44 6.97
C VAL A 164 -5.77 -2.78 6.24
N GLY A 165 -5.32 -3.83 6.94
CA GLY A 165 -5.05 -5.14 6.33
C GLY A 165 -6.31 -5.85 5.84
N VAL A 166 -6.14 -6.72 4.83
CA VAL A 166 -7.23 -7.52 4.25
C VAL A 166 -8.04 -8.30 5.31
N PRO A 167 -7.43 -8.98 6.30
CA PRO A 167 -8.21 -9.69 7.32
C PRO A 167 -9.11 -8.77 8.15
N ALA A 168 -8.64 -7.55 8.48
CA ALA A 168 -9.45 -6.58 9.19
C ALA A 168 -10.60 -6.06 8.32
N CYS A 169 -10.35 -5.80 7.04
CA CYS A 169 -11.41 -5.45 6.08
C CYS A 169 -12.49 -6.55 6.01
N VAL A 170 -12.09 -7.82 5.90
CA VAL A 170 -13.01 -8.97 5.88
C VAL A 170 -13.83 -9.05 7.17
N ALA A 171 -13.19 -8.87 8.33
CA ALA A 171 -13.89 -8.84 9.61
C ALA A 171 -14.94 -7.73 9.67
N THR A 172 -14.58 -6.49 9.27
CA THR A 172 -15.54 -5.37 9.24
C THR A 172 -16.68 -5.60 8.25
N GLY A 173 -16.39 -6.17 7.07
CA GLY A 173 -17.41 -6.52 6.07
C GLY A 173 -18.39 -7.56 6.59
N THR A 174 -17.90 -8.59 7.28
CA THR A 174 -18.73 -9.62 7.90
C THR A 174 -19.62 -9.04 9.00
N ALA A 175 -19.07 -8.16 9.84
CA ALA A 175 -19.84 -7.48 10.88
C ALA A 175 -20.92 -6.55 10.30
N ALA A 176 -20.60 -5.79 9.25
CA ALA A 176 -21.55 -4.93 8.55
C ALA A 176 -22.68 -5.74 7.92
N ALA A 177 -22.38 -6.86 7.24
CA ALA A 177 -23.38 -7.75 6.67
C ALA A 177 -24.33 -8.31 7.73
N ARG A 178 -23.79 -8.79 8.87
CA ARG A 178 -24.60 -9.26 10.01
C ARG A 178 -25.48 -8.16 10.59
N ARG A 179 -25.01 -6.93 10.66
CA ARG A 179 -25.80 -5.78 11.15
C ARG A 179 -26.98 -5.49 10.24
N VAL A 180 -26.80 -5.59 8.92
CA VAL A 180 -27.85 -5.30 7.94
C VAL A 180 -28.85 -6.45 7.84
N VAL A 181 -28.40 -7.71 7.86
CA VAL A 181 -29.26 -8.90 7.72
C VAL A 181 -29.89 -9.35 9.03
N GLY A 182 -29.24 -9.11 10.17
CA GLY A 182 -29.74 -9.47 11.50
C GLY A 182 -30.80 -8.52 12.06
N ARG A 183 -31.31 -7.61 11.23
CA ARG A 183 -32.47 -6.77 11.48
C ARG A 183 -33.62 -7.25 10.62
#